data_AF-T0ZCH5-F1
#
_entry.id   AF-T0ZCH5-F1
#
_cell.length_a   1.000
_cell.length_b   1.000
_cell.length_c   1.000
_cell.angle_alpha   90.00
_cell.angle_beta   90.00
_cell.angle_gamma   90.00
#
_symmetry.space_group_name_H-M   'P 1'
#
loop_
_entity.id
_entity.type
_entity.pdbx_description
1 polymer ?
#
loop_
_entity_poly.entity_id
_entity_poly.type
_entity_poly.pdbx_seq_one_letter_code
_entity_poly.pdbx_strand_id
1 'polypeptide(L)'
;MAPATLETRDEEFARRVAAEINDLYRYAHWLVGNDADAEDVVGDTIVRALERRDQFRDAASLRAWLRQILYHRAIDRARHRAHEVSVAEIEHDWGDERYSVDADAL
;
A
#
# COMPACT_ATOMS: atom_id res chain seq x y z
N MET A 1 22.85 -24.49 -14.20
CA MET A 1 23.28 -23.56 -13.14
C MET A 1 22.79 -22.16 -13.51
N ALA A 2 21.53 -21.85 -13.15
CA ALA A 2 20.96 -20.51 -13.26
C ALA A 2 19.86 -20.31 -12.20
N PRO A 3 20.21 -19.90 -10.97
CA PRO A 3 19.24 -19.31 -10.03
C PRO A 3 19.55 -17.83 -9.65
N ALA A 4 20.75 -17.32 -9.92
CA ALA A 4 21.20 -16.04 -9.37
C ALA A 4 20.38 -14.80 -9.81
N THR A 5 19.75 -14.83 -10.99
CA THR A 5 19.11 -13.63 -11.56
C THR A 5 17.73 -13.32 -10.98
N LEU A 6 16.96 -14.34 -10.57
CA LEU A 6 15.62 -14.14 -9.97
C LEU A 6 15.72 -13.81 -8.48
N GLU A 7 16.63 -14.47 -7.76
CA GLU A 7 16.96 -14.14 -6.36
C GLU A 7 17.39 -12.66 -6.24
N THR A 8 18.23 -12.18 -7.16
CA THR A 8 18.68 -10.78 -7.15
C THR A 8 17.53 -9.79 -7.35
N ARG A 9 16.56 -10.10 -8.22
CA ARG A 9 15.40 -9.22 -8.49
C ARG A 9 14.45 -9.16 -7.28
N ASP A 10 14.21 -10.30 -6.66
CA ASP A 10 13.34 -10.39 -5.48
C ASP A 10 13.97 -9.66 -4.28
N GLU A 11 15.29 -9.78 -4.08
CA GLU A 11 16.04 -9.02 -3.08
C GLU A 11 16.04 -7.52 -3.35
N GLU A 12 16.21 -7.10 -4.61
CA GLU A 12 16.13 -5.69 -4.98
C GLU A 12 14.74 -5.10 -4.71
N PHE A 13 13.69 -5.81 -5.07
CA PHE A 13 12.33 -5.42 -4.78
C PHE A 13 12.12 -5.29 -3.26
N ALA A 14 12.54 -6.29 -2.48
CA ALA A 14 12.43 -6.27 -1.03
C ALA A 14 13.17 -5.07 -0.40
N ARG A 15 14.38 -4.75 -0.88
CA ARG A 15 15.13 -3.56 -0.44
C ARG A 15 14.40 -2.26 -0.77
N ARG A 16 13.82 -2.14 -1.96
CA ARG A 16 13.06 -0.96 -2.37
C ARG A 16 11.79 -0.80 -1.52
N VAL A 17 11.09 -1.89 -1.20
CA VAL A 17 9.94 -1.87 -0.29
C VAL A 17 10.36 -1.48 1.13
N ALA A 18 11.46 -2.04 1.63
CA ALA A 18 11.99 -1.72 2.95
C ALA A 18 12.32 -0.23 3.12
N ALA A 19 12.84 0.42 2.07
CA ALA A 19 13.12 1.85 2.07
C ALA A 19 11.86 2.73 2.22
N GLU A 20 10.69 2.22 1.84
CA GLU A 20 9.41 2.95 1.89
C GLU A 20 8.66 2.75 3.22
N ILE A 21 9.11 1.86 4.11
CA ILE A 21 8.38 1.49 5.34
C ILE A 21 8.07 2.71 6.22
N ASN A 22 9.04 3.60 6.44
CA ASN A 22 8.83 4.78 7.28
C ASN A 22 7.79 5.74 6.69
N ASP A 23 7.79 5.94 5.37
CA ASP A 23 6.83 6.82 4.71
C ASP A 23 5.43 6.19 4.65
N LEU A 24 5.35 4.87 4.47
CA LEU A 24 4.09 4.12 4.57
C LEU A 24 3.53 4.17 5.98
N TYR A 25 4.36 4.06 7.02
CA TYR A 25 3.94 4.15 8.41
C TYR A 25 3.36 5.54 8.73
N ARG A 26 4.05 6.62 8.33
CA ARG A 26 3.54 7.99 8.52
C ARG A 26 2.20 8.20 7.81
N TYR A 27 2.05 7.64 6.62
CA TYR A 27 0.81 7.72 5.87
C TYR A 27 -0.31 6.88 6.50
N ALA A 28 -0.02 5.66 6.94
CA ALA A 28 -0.97 4.81 7.66
C ALA A 28 -1.42 5.48 8.96
N HIS A 29 -0.50 6.03 9.75
CA HIS A 29 -0.81 6.74 10.99
C HIS A 29 -1.72 7.96 10.72
N TRP A 30 -1.52 8.69 9.63
CA TRP A 30 -2.43 9.78 9.24
C TRP A 30 -3.84 9.25 8.91
N LEU A 31 -3.96 8.10 8.24
CA LEU A 31 -5.25 7.50 7.87
C LEU A 31 -6.02 6.89 9.05
N VAL A 32 -5.34 6.23 10.00
CA VAL A 32 -5.99 5.42 11.05
C VAL A 32 -5.90 6.04 12.45
N GLY A 33 -5.03 7.04 12.64
CA GLY A 33 -4.95 7.86 13.86
C GLY A 33 -4.37 7.18 15.10
N ASN A 34 -3.87 5.94 15.02
CA ASN A 34 -3.22 5.25 16.14
C ASN A 34 -2.11 4.29 15.67
N ASP A 35 -1.13 4.06 16.55
CA ASP A 35 0.07 3.27 16.24
C ASP A 35 -0.25 1.81 15.89
N ALA A 36 -1.09 1.14 16.68
CA ALA A 36 -1.37 -0.29 16.51
C ALA A 36 -2.00 -0.59 15.14
N ASP A 37 -2.99 0.20 14.74
CA ASP A 37 -3.60 0.06 13.42
C ASP A 37 -2.64 0.45 12.29
N ALA A 38 -1.76 1.42 12.51
CA ALA A 38 -0.80 1.85 11.51
C ALA A 38 0.23 0.74 11.24
N GLU A 39 0.73 0.10 12.29
CA GLU A 39 1.63 -1.06 12.19
C GLU A 39 0.98 -2.22 11.45
N ASP A 40 -0.25 -2.57 11.81
CA ASP A 40 -1.03 -3.63 11.16
C ASP A 40 -1.21 -3.35 9.66
N VAL A 41 -1.67 -2.15 9.30
CA VAL A 41 -1.92 -1.76 7.91
C VAL A 41 -0.64 -1.77 7.08
N VAL A 42 0.49 -1.33 7.65
CA VAL A 42 1.80 -1.40 6.97
C VAL A 42 2.24 -2.85 6.78
N GLY A 43 2.12 -3.69 7.82
CA GLY A 43 2.46 -5.11 7.73
C GLY A 43 1.69 -5.82 6.62
N ASP A 44 0.37 -5.67 6.60
CA ASP A 44 -0.49 -6.22 5.56
C ASP A 44 -0.13 -5.71 4.16
N THR A 45 0.22 -4.44 4.05
CA THR A 45 0.65 -3.83 2.79
C THR A 45 1.91 -4.50 2.26
N ILE A 46 2.91 -4.72 3.11
CA ILE A 46 4.17 -5.38 2.74
C ILE A 46 3.91 -6.81 2.29
N VAL A 47 3.10 -7.57 3.05
CA VAL A 47 2.72 -8.95 2.67
C VAL A 47 2.09 -8.97 1.27
N ARG A 48 1.12 -8.08 1.01
CA ARG A 48 0.47 -8.01 -0.30
C ARG A 48 1.38 -7.52 -1.42
N ALA A 49 2.31 -6.62 -1.12
CA ALA A 49 3.30 -6.18 -2.08
C ALA A 49 4.20 -7.33 -2.52
N LEU A 50 4.67 -8.16 -1.59
CA LEU A 50 5.50 -9.33 -1.89
C LEU A 50 4.74 -10.40 -2.68
N GLU A 51 3.47 -10.65 -2.36
CA GLU A 51 2.61 -11.57 -3.11
C GLU A 51 2.35 -11.09 -4.55
N ARG A 52 2.22 -9.77 -4.75
CA ARG A 52 1.89 -9.17 -6.05
C ARG A 52 3.11 -8.65 -6.81
N ARG A 53 4.33 -8.95 -6.34
CA ARG A 53 5.57 -8.43 -6.93
C ARG A 53 5.71 -8.70 -8.42
N ASP A 54 5.23 -9.84 -8.90
CA ASP A 54 5.29 -10.23 -10.32
C ASP A 54 4.37 -9.38 -11.23
N GLN A 55 3.40 -8.67 -10.64
CA GLN A 55 2.51 -7.74 -11.34
C GLN A 55 3.10 -6.33 -11.42
N PHE A 56 4.13 -6.02 -10.63
CA PHE A 56 4.81 -4.74 -10.66
C PHE A 56 5.74 -4.69 -11.90
N ARG A 57 5.35 -3.91 -12.92
CA ARG A 57 6.05 -3.82 -14.21
C ARG A 57 6.72 -2.45 -14.49
N ASP A 58 7.00 -1.67 -13.44
CA ASP A 58 7.72 -0.38 -13.50
C ASP A 58 7.01 0.85 -14.12
N ALA A 59 5.70 0.80 -14.41
CA ALA A 59 4.97 1.98 -14.91
C ALA A 59 4.50 2.96 -13.81
N ALA A 60 4.43 2.52 -12.55
CA ALA A 60 4.06 3.34 -11.39
C ALA A 60 5.26 3.43 -10.43
N SER A 61 5.52 4.61 -9.86
CA SER A 61 6.51 4.70 -8.77
C SER A 61 6.13 3.69 -7.67
N LEU A 62 7.08 2.86 -7.23
CA LEU A 62 6.84 1.82 -6.22
C LEU A 62 6.05 2.37 -5.03
N ARG A 63 6.39 3.58 -4.58
CA ARG A 63 5.68 4.32 -3.54
C ARG A 63 4.19 4.51 -3.82
N ALA A 64 3.82 4.94 -5.04
CA ALA A 64 2.40 5.14 -5.40
C ALA A 64 1.64 3.81 -5.39
N TRP A 65 2.24 2.75 -5.92
CA TRP A 65 1.65 1.41 -5.90
C TRP A 65 1.48 0.86 -4.47
N LEU A 66 2.50 1.02 -3.62
CA LEU A 66 2.42 0.65 -2.19
C LEU A 66 1.35 1.45 -1.45
N ARG A 67 1.27 2.77 -1.69
CA ARG A 67 0.23 3.63 -1.09
C ARG A 67 -1.18 3.23 -1.53
N GLN A 68 -1.35 2.79 -2.77
CA GLN A 68 -2.63 2.29 -3.25
C GLN A 68 -3.01 0.98 -2.55
N ILE A 69 -2.09 0.03 -2.39
CA ILE A 69 -2.33 -1.18 -1.60
C ILE A 69 -2.71 -0.81 -0.16
N LEU A 70 -1.92 0.08 0.46
CA LEU A 70 -2.10 0.54 1.84
C LEU A 70 -3.46 1.19 2.04
N TYR A 71 -3.86 2.06 1.12
CA TYR A 71 -5.14 2.74 1.20
C TYR A 71 -6.31 1.75 1.17
N HIS A 72 -6.32 0.81 0.23
CA HIS A 72 -7.36 -0.23 0.20
C HIS A 72 -7.40 -1.02 1.51
N ARG A 73 -6.24 -1.33 2.11
CA ARG A 73 -6.16 -2.00 3.41
C ARG A 73 -6.74 -1.17 4.54
N ALA A 74 -6.41 0.12 4.59
CA ALA A 74 -6.95 1.04 5.57
C ALA A 74 -8.47 1.17 5.44
N ILE A 75 -9.00 1.26 4.21
CA ILE A 75 -10.44 1.30 3.93
C ILE A 75 -11.13 0.00 4.31
N ASP A 76 -10.59 -1.16 3.94
CA ASP A 76 -11.19 -2.44 4.29
C ASP A 76 -11.25 -2.60 5.82
N ARG A 77 -10.19 -2.24 6.54
CA ARG A 77 -10.17 -2.25 8.01
C ARG A 77 -11.17 -1.24 8.59
N ALA A 78 -11.22 -0.04 8.04
CA ALA A 78 -12.19 0.97 8.44
C ALA A 78 -13.61 0.49 8.18
N ARG A 79 -13.91 -0.18 7.05
CA ARG A 79 -15.20 -0.79 6.74
C ARG A 79 -15.58 -1.89 7.71
N HIS A 80 -14.63 -2.76 8.08
CA HIS A 80 -14.87 -3.79 9.08
C HIS A 80 -15.18 -3.20 10.46
N ARG A 81 -14.46 -2.14 10.87
CA ARG A 81 -14.83 -1.33 12.04
C ARG A 81 -16.09 -0.52 11.84
N ALA A 82 -16.44 -0.16 10.60
CA ALA A 82 -17.56 0.71 10.28
C ALA A 82 -18.90 -0.03 10.17
N HIS A 83 -18.82 -1.33 9.91
CA HIS A 83 -19.90 -2.24 10.25
C HIS A 83 -20.12 -2.28 11.78
N GLU A 84 -19.23 -1.65 12.57
CA GLU A 84 -19.50 -1.09 13.91
C GLU A 84 -19.73 0.48 13.91
N VAL A 85 -19.16 1.30 12.99
CA VAL A 85 -19.45 2.76 12.66
C VAL A 85 -19.14 3.29 11.19
N SER A 86 -20.13 3.54 10.31
CA SER A 86 -20.19 4.32 9.01
C SER A 86 -18.97 4.56 8.06
N VAL A 87 -19.08 4.12 6.78
CA VAL A 87 -18.08 4.20 5.68
C VAL A 87 -18.01 5.56 4.93
N ALA A 88 -19.07 6.37 5.00
CA ALA A 88 -19.25 7.54 4.14
C ALA A 88 -18.32 8.74 4.45
N GLU A 89 -17.78 8.83 5.67
CA GLU A 89 -16.94 9.96 6.08
C GLU A 89 -15.52 9.88 5.48
N ILE A 90 -15.05 8.69 5.13
CA ILE A 90 -13.70 8.48 4.59
C ILE A 90 -13.64 8.79 3.09
N GLU A 91 -14.73 8.55 2.36
CA GLU A 91 -14.81 8.81 0.91
C GLU A 91 -14.78 10.32 0.59
N HIS A 92 -15.23 11.17 1.52
CA HIS A 92 -15.24 12.63 1.35
C HIS A 92 -13.83 13.26 1.42
N ASP A 93 -12.92 12.70 2.22
CA ASP A 93 -11.53 13.18 2.36
C ASP A 93 -10.66 12.83 1.14
N TRP A 94 -11.05 11.80 0.38
CA TRP A 94 -10.35 11.34 -0.81
C TRP A 94 -10.63 12.14 -2.08
N GLY A 95 -11.60 13.05 -2.05
CA GLY A 95 -12.00 13.86 -3.21
C GLY A 95 -11.11 15.08 -3.48
N ASP A 96 -10.22 15.46 -2.55
CA ASP A 96 -9.45 16.71 -2.67
C ASP A 96 -8.04 16.44 -3.25
N GLU A 97 -8.00 16.41 -4.59
CA GLU A 97 -6.86 16.74 -5.47
C GLU A 97 -5.43 16.46 -4.93
N ARG A 98 -4.89 15.26 -5.17
CA ARG A 98 -3.42 15.08 -5.31
C ARG A 98 -2.87 13.78 -5.92
N TYR A 99 -3.70 12.84 -6.40
CA TYR A 99 -3.21 11.67 -7.15
C TYR A 99 -4.24 11.22 -8.20
N SER A 100 -4.14 11.78 -9.40
CA SER A 100 -4.72 11.16 -10.60
C SER A 100 -3.84 9.96 -10.97
N VAL A 101 -4.39 8.76 -10.95
CA VAL A 101 -3.81 7.62 -11.66
C VAL A 101 -4.80 7.29 -12.76
N ASP A 102 -4.47 7.68 -13.98
CA ASP A 102 -5.27 7.38 -15.16
C ASP A 102 -5.44 5.86 -15.27
N ALA A 103 -6.68 5.41 -15.10
CA ALA A 103 -7.07 4.00 -15.06
C ALA A 103 -7.30 3.40 -16.46
N ASP A 104 -6.74 4.01 -17.52
CA ASP A 104 -6.90 3.56 -18.90
C ASP A 104 -5.58 3.03 -19.50
N ALA A 105 -5.11 1.94 -18.92
CA ALA A 105 -4.15 1.04 -19.58
C ALA A 105 -4.49 -0.41 -19.21
N LEU A 106 -5.67 -0.85 -19.65
CA LEU A 106 -6.05 -2.26 -19.76
C LEU A 106 -5.50 -2.85 -21.05
#